data_AF-A0A220SFX7-F1
#
_entry.id   AF-A0A220SFX7-F1
#
_cell.length_a   1.000
_cell.length_b   1.000
_cell.length_c   1.000
_cell.angle_alpha   90.00
_cell.angle_beta   90.00
_cell.angle_gamma   90.00
#
_symmetry.space_group_name_H-M   'P 1'
#
loop_
_entity.id
_entity.type
_entity.pdbx_description
1 polymer ?
#
loop_
_entity_poly.entity_id
_entity_poly.type
_entity_poly.pdbx_seq_one_letter_code
_entity_poly.pdbx_strand_id
1 'polypeptide(L)'
;MSSNKNALIRYKTLDKCLKNKYRQYTLEDLIDECSEALFEFEGKESFVSKRTVQLDLQNMRSEKFGYEAPIEVYDRKYYRYSDPEYSIHNISVNESDLKAMNNAIQILKQFKDFSMFKDMNGVIQKLEDSIHSTSQKSIIHLDKNERLKGLEHIDILYESILNRKVLRILYKSFKAKESDYYTVHPQLLKEYNNRWFLICWFKNKMYNLALDRMEQISIDEKTAYIDKEFDSDRYFGEVIGVTVSDGQRPQNVVFKVNAKHAPYVKTKPFHHSQVIVKEDEAGTIFKICVQLNFELERMILGLGEFITVIKPDKLRRRIQTSLKEAYENYQNLNRDEQA
;
A
#
# COMPACT_ATOMS: atom_id res chain seq x y z
N MET A 1 -17.04 19.90 17.56
CA MET A 1 -16.05 18.80 17.73
C MET A 1 -15.54 18.62 19.16
N SER A 2 -15.69 19.58 20.08
CA SER A 2 -15.26 19.47 21.50
C SER A 2 -16.12 18.53 22.37
N SER A 3 -17.43 18.45 22.14
CA SER A 3 -18.35 17.69 23.00
C SER A 3 -18.10 16.17 23.01
N ASN A 4 -17.69 15.57 21.88
CA ASN A 4 -17.39 14.14 21.80
C ASN A 4 -16.11 13.75 22.55
N LYS A 5 -15.07 14.60 22.51
CA LYS A 5 -13.83 14.37 23.25
C LYS A 5 -14.08 14.36 24.76
N ASN A 6 -14.90 15.29 25.25
CA ASN A 6 -15.22 15.40 26.67
C ASN A 6 -16.06 14.21 27.13
N ALA A 7 -16.94 13.69 26.28
CA ALA A 7 -17.67 12.45 26.57
C ALA A 7 -16.74 11.25 26.73
N LEU A 8 -15.73 11.08 25.86
CA LEU A 8 -14.76 9.98 25.95
C LEU A 8 -13.91 10.05 27.22
N ILE A 9 -13.48 11.25 27.63
CA ILE A 9 -12.76 11.45 28.89
C ILE A 9 -13.64 11.01 30.06
N ARG A 10 -14.91 11.45 30.09
CA ARG A 10 -15.85 11.06 31.15
C ARG A 10 -16.14 9.56 31.16
N TYR A 11 -16.33 8.92 30.01
CA TYR A 11 -16.54 7.46 29.95
C TYR A 11 -15.34 6.69 30.52
N LYS A 12 -14.12 7.09 30.18
CA LYS A 12 -12.89 6.51 30.74
C LYS A 12 -12.80 6.70 32.26
N THR A 13 -13.16 7.88 32.76
CA THR A 13 -13.18 8.17 34.20
C THR A 13 -14.24 7.35 34.92
N LEU A 14 -15.46 7.29 34.40
CA LEU A 14 -16.55 6.47 34.94
C LEU A 14 -16.16 5.00 34.98
N ASP A 15 -15.52 4.46 33.95
CA ASP A 15 -15.03 3.08 33.95
C ASP A 15 -14.06 2.78 35.10
N LYS A 16 -13.10 3.69 35.32
CA LYS A 16 -12.14 3.59 36.44
C LYS A 16 -12.84 3.61 37.79
N CYS A 17 -13.81 4.51 37.98
CA CYS A 17 -14.57 4.62 39.23
C CYS A 17 -15.43 3.39 39.48
N LEU A 18 -16.20 2.95 38.49
CA LEU A 18 -17.16 1.85 38.61
C LEU A 18 -16.49 0.47 38.78
N LYS A 19 -15.24 0.32 38.33
CA LYS A 19 -14.42 -0.89 38.52
C LYS A 19 -13.75 -0.96 39.89
N ASN A 20 -13.60 0.17 40.59
CA ASN A 20 -12.84 0.22 41.83
C ASN A 20 -13.62 -0.39 43.01
N LYS A 21 -13.14 -1.52 43.53
CA LYS A 21 -13.75 -2.26 44.66
C LYS A 21 -13.47 -1.65 46.03
N TYR A 22 -12.49 -0.75 46.14
CA TYR A 22 -11.98 -0.24 47.41
C TYR A 22 -12.64 1.08 47.82
N ARG A 23 -13.32 1.78 46.89
CA ARG A 23 -14.04 3.03 47.15
C ARG A 23 -15.49 2.90 46.70
N GLN A 24 -16.40 3.39 47.52
CA GLN A 24 -17.82 3.49 47.19
C GLN A 24 -18.05 4.84 46.53
N TYR A 25 -18.62 4.87 45.32
CA TYR A 25 -18.89 6.11 44.59
C TYR A 25 -20.38 6.42 44.62
N THR A 26 -20.75 7.57 45.17
CA THR A 26 -22.06 8.16 44.97
C THR A 26 -22.12 8.87 43.62
N LEU A 27 -23.33 9.31 43.21
CA LEU A 27 -23.46 10.12 42.00
C LEU A 27 -22.70 11.45 42.10
N GLU A 28 -22.59 12.03 43.31
CA GLU A 28 -21.84 13.25 43.56
C GLU A 28 -20.34 13.00 43.38
N ASP A 29 -19.81 11.90 43.93
CA ASP A 29 -18.42 11.50 43.70
C ASP A 29 -18.10 11.33 42.20
N LEU A 30 -18.99 10.68 41.43
CA LEU A 30 -18.78 10.50 39.99
C LEU A 30 -18.79 11.82 39.22
N ILE A 31 -19.58 12.80 39.67
CA ILE A 31 -19.60 14.16 39.10
C ILE A 31 -18.28 14.86 39.37
N ASP A 32 -17.78 14.78 40.60
CA ASP A 32 -16.53 15.42 41.01
C ASP A 32 -15.34 14.82 40.25
N GLU A 33 -15.23 13.48 40.20
CA GLU A 33 -14.17 12.78 39.45
C GLU A 33 -14.20 13.11 37.95
N CYS A 34 -15.39 13.19 37.34
CA CYS A 34 -15.53 13.57 35.94
C CYS A 34 -15.17 15.04 35.69
N SER A 35 -15.48 15.93 36.64
CA SER A 35 -15.17 17.36 36.55
C SER A 35 -13.67 17.61 36.74
N GLU A 36 -13.04 16.92 37.69
CA GLU A 36 -11.60 16.92 37.92
C GLU A 36 -10.84 16.40 36.70
N ALA A 37 -11.24 15.24 36.17
CA ALA A 37 -10.60 14.69 34.97
C ALA A 37 -10.68 15.65 33.77
N LEU A 38 -11.83 16.31 33.54
CA LEU A 38 -11.94 17.30 32.47
C LEU A 38 -11.09 18.54 32.72
N PHE A 39 -10.98 18.99 33.98
CA PHE A 39 -10.10 20.09 34.36
C PHE A 39 -8.63 19.75 34.06
N GLU A 40 -8.17 18.57 34.46
CA GLU A 40 -6.80 18.11 34.22
C GLU A 40 -6.46 18.02 32.72
N PHE A 41 -7.37 17.49 31.90
CA PHE A 41 -7.12 17.26 30.47
C PHE A 41 -7.36 18.49 29.59
N GLU A 42 -8.24 19.42 29.97
CA GLU A 42 -8.59 20.60 29.15
C GLU A 42 -8.09 21.94 29.73
N GLY A 43 -7.57 21.96 30.97
CA GLY A 43 -7.00 23.14 31.61
C GLY A 43 -7.98 24.28 31.86
N LYS A 44 -9.28 23.97 31.90
CA LYS A 44 -10.38 24.94 32.12
C LYS A 44 -11.31 24.42 33.20
N GLU A 45 -11.74 25.29 34.10
CA GLU A 45 -12.81 24.98 35.06
C GLU A 45 -14.08 24.59 34.30
N SER A 46 -14.40 23.29 34.33
CA SER A 46 -15.54 22.72 33.65
C SER A 46 -16.30 21.84 34.64
N PHE A 47 -17.36 22.39 35.22
CA PHE A 47 -18.23 21.64 36.11
C PHE A 47 -19.19 20.76 35.30
N VAL A 48 -19.16 19.45 35.53
CA VAL A 48 -20.07 18.52 34.87
C VAL A 48 -21.40 18.50 35.60
N SER A 49 -22.49 18.77 34.89
CA SER A 49 -23.81 18.73 35.52
C SER A 49 -24.24 17.30 35.84
N LYS A 50 -25.02 17.13 36.91
CA LYS A 50 -25.66 15.85 37.29
C LYS A 50 -26.37 15.16 36.11
N ARG A 51 -27.08 15.94 35.29
CA ARG A 51 -27.78 15.44 34.10
C ARG A 51 -26.81 14.81 33.08
N THR A 52 -25.61 15.36 32.95
CA THR A 52 -24.59 14.87 32.01
C THR A 52 -24.06 13.51 32.44
N VAL A 53 -23.66 13.36 33.71
CA VAL A 53 -23.19 12.07 34.24
C VAL A 53 -24.29 11.01 34.19
N GLN A 54 -25.53 11.37 34.52
CA GLN A 54 -26.66 10.44 34.40
C GLN A 54 -26.92 9.99 32.95
N LEU A 55 -26.81 10.91 31.99
CA LEU A 55 -26.93 10.58 30.57
C LEU A 55 -25.76 9.70 30.09
N ASP A 56 -24.55 9.95 30.58
CA ASP A 56 -23.36 9.16 30.27
C ASP A 56 -23.49 7.73 30.82
N LEU A 57 -23.92 7.56 32.07
CA LEU A 57 -24.22 6.24 32.66
C LEU A 57 -25.34 5.51 31.88
N GLN A 58 -26.37 6.23 31.43
CA GLN A 58 -27.42 5.67 30.59
C GLN A 58 -26.89 5.22 29.23
N ASN A 59 -26.02 6.02 28.59
CA ASN A 59 -25.39 5.68 27.33
C ASN A 59 -24.46 4.46 27.46
N MET A 60 -23.68 4.37 28.56
CA MET A 60 -22.82 3.22 28.85
C MET A 60 -23.63 1.94 29.08
N ARG A 61 -24.82 2.02 29.70
CA ARG A 61 -25.75 0.88 29.82
C ARG A 61 -26.39 0.46 28.50
N SER A 62 -26.52 1.36 27.54
CA SER A 62 -27.23 1.12 26.29
C SER A 62 -26.37 0.43 25.23
N GLU A 63 -27.03 -0.27 24.30
CA GLU A 63 -26.40 -0.84 23.09
C GLU A 63 -25.82 0.22 22.13
N LYS A 64 -26.19 1.49 22.30
CA LYS A 64 -25.88 2.59 21.36
C LYS A 64 -24.40 2.74 21.01
N PHE A 65 -23.52 2.38 21.95
CA PHE A 65 -22.07 2.45 21.78
C PHE A 65 -21.38 1.08 21.96
N GLY A 66 -22.15 -0.01 22.05
CA GLY A 66 -21.61 -1.37 22.21
C GLY A 66 -20.93 -1.63 23.56
N TYR A 67 -21.12 -0.75 24.56
CA TYR A 67 -20.58 -0.96 25.91
C TYR A 67 -21.40 -2.01 26.67
N GLU A 68 -22.74 -1.88 26.68
CA GLU A 68 -23.63 -2.74 27.46
C GLU A 68 -23.16 -2.90 28.93
N ALA A 69 -22.67 -1.81 29.51
CA ALA A 69 -21.98 -1.85 30.78
C ALA A 69 -22.92 -2.31 31.91
N PRO A 70 -22.52 -3.32 32.71
CA PRO A 70 -23.34 -3.90 33.77
C PRO A 70 -23.32 -3.03 35.02
N ILE A 71 -23.76 -1.77 34.90
CA ILE A 71 -23.74 -0.78 35.98
C ILE A 71 -24.93 -1.02 36.91
N GLU A 72 -24.66 -1.36 38.17
CA GLU A 72 -25.68 -1.51 39.21
C GLU A 72 -25.63 -0.37 40.23
N VAL A 73 -26.78 -0.11 40.87
CA VAL A 73 -26.88 0.79 42.03
C VAL A 73 -27.20 -0.04 43.26
N TYR A 74 -26.30 -0.03 44.25
CA TYR A 74 -26.46 -0.77 45.50
C TYR A 74 -26.56 0.18 46.70
N ASP A 75 -27.12 -0.31 47.81
CA ASP A 75 -27.45 0.49 49.01
C ASP A 75 -28.20 1.80 48.69
N ARG A 76 -29.01 1.78 47.62
CA ARG A 76 -29.83 2.88 47.10
C ARG A 76 -29.07 4.13 46.62
N LYS A 77 -27.74 4.18 46.71
CA LYS A 77 -26.97 5.39 46.39
C LYS A 77 -25.60 5.20 45.75
N TYR A 78 -25.01 4.00 45.81
CA TYR A 78 -23.66 3.76 45.30
C TYR A 78 -23.67 3.07 43.94
N TYR A 79 -22.73 3.41 43.07
CA TYR A 79 -22.61 2.89 41.70
C TYR A 79 -21.36 2.00 41.57
N ARG A 80 -21.50 0.87 40.89
CA ARG A 80 -20.37 -0.01 40.49
C ARG A 80 -20.74 -0.87 39.29
N TYR A 81 -19.76 -1.56 38.72
CA TYR A 81 -20.05 -2.70 37.84
C TYR A 81 -20.44 -3.94 38.65
N SER A 82 -21.47 -4.65 38.21
CA SER A 82 -21.87 -5.93 38.82
C SER A 82 -20.91 -7.06 38.44
N ASP A 83 -20.33 -7.02 37.23
CA ASP A 83 -19.18 -7.84 36.84
C ASP A 83 -17.88 -7.06 37.12
N PRO A 84 -17.04 -7.50 38.06
CA PRO A 84 -15.83 -6.76 38.39
C PRO A 84 -14.68 -6.89 37.39
N GLU A 85 -14.74 -7.85 36.47
CA GLU A 85 -13.75 -8.01 35.40
C GLU A 85 -14.12 -7.17 34.16
N TYR A 86 -15.36 -6.68 34.11
CA TYR A 86 -15.83 -5.79 33.06
C TYR A 86 -15.04 -4.46 33.04
N SER A 87 -14.79 -3.97 31.83
CA SER A 87 -14.30 -2.62 31.57
C SER A 87 -14.76 -2.23 30.17
N ILE A 88 -15.10 -0.96 29.95
CA ILE A 88 -15.40 -0.44 28.61
C ILE A 88 -14.20 -0.52 27.66
N HIS A 89 -12.99 -0.74 28.19
CA HIS A 89 -11.79 -1.01 27.38
C HIS A 89 -11.70 -2.47 26.91
N ASN A 90 -12.46 -3.36 27.55
CA ASN A 90 -12.55 -4.77 27.19
C ASN A 90 -13.71 -5.06 26.23
N ILE A 91 -14.35 -4.03 25.63
CA ILE A 91 -15.36 -4.29 24.60
C ILE A 91 -14.70 -5.16 23.53
N SER A 92 -15.32 -6.32 23.39
CA SER A 92 -15.01 -7.41 22.51
C SER A 92 -14.63 -6.92 21.12
N VAL A 93 -13.34 -6.97 20.82
CA VAL A 93 -12.92 -7.25 19.46
C VAL A 93 -13.58 -8.60 19.15
N ASN A 94 -14.60 -8.60 18.29
CA ASN A 94 -15.34 -9.81 17.97
C ASN A 94 -14.35 -10.86 17.42
N GLU A 95 -14.59 -12.17 17.60
CA GLU A 95 -13.65 -13.19 17.10
C GLU A 95 -13.37 -13.05 15.60
N SER A 96 -14.37 -12.57 14.85
CA SER A 96 -14.23 -12.18 13.43
C SER A 96 -13.20 -11.08 13.21
N ASP A 97 -13.16 -10.09 14.09
CA ASP A 97 -12.32 -8.90 13.99
C ASP A 97 -10.89 -9.25 14.42
N LEU A 98 -10.72 -10.06 15.48
CA LEU A 98 -9.42 -10.61 15.87
C LEU A 98 -8.82 -11.47 14.75
N LYS A 99 -9.65 -12.27 14.08
CA LYS A 99 -9.22 -13.06 12.92
C LYS A 99 -8.86 -12.18 11.73
N ALA A 100 -9.64 -11.13 11.45
CA ALA A 100 -9.33 -10.18 10.38
C ALA A 100 -8.02 -9.43 10.64
N MET A 101 -7.78 -8.98 11.89
CA MET A 101 -6.55 -8.33 12.29
C MET A 101 -5.34 -9.28 12.20
N ASN A 102 -5.47 -10.52 12.68
CA ASN A 102 -4.42 -11.53 12.53
C ASN A 102 -4.08 -11.78 11.05
N ASN A 103 -5.09 -11.88 10.19
CA ASN A 103 -4.87 -12.03 8.75
C ASN A 103 -4.15 -10.81 8.14
N ALA A 104 -4.52 -9.59 8.55
CA ALA A 104 -3.88 -8.37 8.10
C ALA A 104 -2.40 -8.31 8.51
N ILE A 105 -2.08 -8.69 9.76
CA ILE A 105 -0.70 -8.78 10.25
C ILE A 105 0.12 -9.79 9.43
N GLN A 106 -0.46 -10.95 9.09
CA GLN A 106 0.23 -11.96 8.28
C GLN A 106 0.53 -11.46 6.85
N ILE A 107 -0.33 -10.63 6.27
CA ILE A 107 -0.06 -9.95 4.99
C ILE A 107 1.06 -8.93 5.16
N LEU A 108 1.01 -8.09 6.20
CA LEU A 108 2.04 -7.08 6.46
C LEU A 108 3.43 -7.70 6.68
N LYS A 109 3.50 -8.88 7.29
CA LYS A 109 4.74 -9.66 7.42
C LYS A 109 5.39 -10.02 6.09
N GLN A 110 4.64 -10.12 5.00
CA GLN A 110 5.24 -10.35 3.69
C GLN A 110 6.11 -9.18 3.23
N PHE A 111 5.88 -7.98 3.76
CA PHE A 111 6.60 -6.76 3.43
C PHE A 111 7.76 -6.44 4.39
N LYS A 112 7.96 -7.23 5.46
CA LYS A 112 9.00 -6.97 6.49
C LYS A 112 10.44 -6.90 5.94
N ASP A 113 10.67 -7.55 4.79
CA ASP A 113 12.00 -7.65 4.16
C ASP A 113 12.28 -6.47 3.21
N PHE A 114 11.29 -5.61 2.96
CA PHE A 114 11.54 -4.33 2.30
C PHE A 114 12.18 -3.38 3.32
N SER A 115 13.31 -2.77 2.95
CA SER A 115 14.09 -1.82 3.77
C SER A 115 13.22 -0.73 4.42
N MET A 116 12.26 -0.20 3.66
CA MET A 116 11.27 0.81 4.09
C MET A 116 10.47 0.41 5.33
N PHE A 117 10.29 -0.89 5.58
CA PHE A 117 9.44 -1.40 6.63
C PHE A 117 10.22 -1.82 7.89
N LYS A 118 11.54 -1.54 7.95
CA LYS A 118 12.33 -1.82 9.15
C LYS A 118 11.76 -1.16 10.41
N ASP A 119 11.31 0.09 10.28
CA ASP A 119 10.66 0.83 11.39
C ASP A 119 9.24 0.32 11.66
N MET A 120 8.57 -0.22 10.63
CA MET A 120 7.25 -0.85 10.78
C MET A 120 7.31 -2.19 11.50
N ASN A 121 8.46 -2.87 11.56
CA ASN A 121 8.60 -4.11 12.35
C ASN A 121 8.27 -3.87 13.83
N GLY A 122 8.65 -2.73 14.40
CA GLY A 122 8.31 -2.39 15.79
C GLY A 122 6.81 -2.15 15.98
N VAL A 123 6.13 -1.59 14.99
CA VAL A 123 4.67 -1.38 15.02
C VAL A 123 3.93 -2.71 14.85
N ILE A 124 4.39 -3.55 13.91
CA ILE A 124 3.86 -4.89 13.68
C ILE A 124 4.00 -5.72 14.96
N GLN A 125 5.17 -5.69 15.62
CA GLN A 125 5.38 -6.40 16.88
C GLN A 125 4.43 -5.92 17.99
N LYS A 126 4.23 -4.61 18.14
CA LYS A 126 3.27 -4.06 19.11
C LYS A 126 1.83 -4.48 18.82
N LEU A 127 1.46 -4.55 17.54
CA LEU A 127 0.14 -5.04 17.13
C LEU A 127 -0.03 -6.54 17.42
N GLU A 128 1.00 -7.34 17.20
CA GLU A 128 1.01 -8.77 17.57
C GLU A 128 0.82 -8.98 19.07
N ASP A 129 1.59 -8.23 19.87
CA ASP A 129 1.54 -8.30 21.33
C ASP A 129 0.14 -7.91 21.85
N SER A 130 -0.51 -6.93 21.21
CA SER A 130 -1.86 -6.48 21.58
C SER A 130 -2.97 -7.49 21.28
N ILE A 131 -2.75 -8.41 20.35
CA ILE A 131 -3.75 -9.40 19.88
C ILE A 131 -3.46 -10.80 20.44
N HIS A 132 -2.42 -10.97 21.25
CA HIS A 132 -1.89 -12.28 21.67
C HIS A 132 -1.74 -13.23 20.47
N SER A 133 -1.29 -12.68 19.34
CA SER A 133 -1.17 -13.43 18.09
C SER A 133 -0.17 -14.57 18.25
N THR A 134 -0.62 -15.81 18.03
CA THR A 134 0.30 -16.95 18.00
C THR A 134 1.14 -16.86 16.74
N SER A 135 2.47 -17.02 16.87
CA SER A 135 3.40 -17.06 15.74
C SER A 135 3.05 -18.21 14.79
N GLN A 136 2.19 -17.93 13.82
CA GLN A 136 1.84 -18.87 12.75
C GLN A 136 2.75 -18.63 11.54
N LYS A 137 3.15 -19.73 10.91
CA LYS A 137 3.87 -19.73 9.63
C LYS A 137 3.04 -18.96 8.59
N SER A 138 3.68 -18.04 7.86
CA SER A 138 2.98 -17.28 6.81
C SER A 138 2.37 -18.23 5.78
N ILE A 139 1.07 -18.09 5.55
CA ILE A 139 0.30 -18.86 4.56
C ILE A 139 0.38 -18.20 3.17
N ILE A 140 0.64 -16.89 3.14
CA ILE A 140 0.86 -16.12 1.92
C ILE A 140 2.36 -16.05 1.66
N HIS A 141 2.78 -16.28 0.42
CA HIS A 141 4.15 -16.12 -0.03
C HIS A 141 4.15 -15.20 -1.25
N LEU A 142 4.72 -14.00 -1.09
CA LEU A 142 4.97 -13.09 -2.20
C LEU A 142 6.33 -13.39 -2.81
N ASP A 143 6.43 -13.28 -4.13
CA ASP A 143 7.71 -13.38 -4.83
C ASP A 143 8.62 -12.23 -4.38
N LYS A 144 9.90 -12.54 -4.11
CA LYS A 144 10.87 -11.61 -3.53
C LYS A 144 12.18 -11.70 -4.28
N ASN A 145 12.71 -10.53 -4.62
CA ASN A 145 14.06 -10.41 -5.15
C ASN A 145 14.96 -9.70 -4.12
N GLU A 146 15.38 -10.43 -3.10
CA GLU A 146 16.21 -9.92 -1.99
C GLU A 146 17.58 -9.39 -2.46
N ARG A 147 18.02 -9.78 -3.65
CA ARG A 147 19.29 -9.34 -4.27
C ARG A 147 19.12 -8.15 -5.20
N LEU A 148 17.92 -7.56 -5.27
CA LEU A 148 17.69 -6.38 -6.09
C LEU A 148 18.47 -5.19 -5.51
N LYS A 149 19.39 -4.64 -6.30
CA LYS A 149 20.12 -3.42 -5.96
C LYS A 149 19.20 -2.21 -5.98
N GLY A 150 19.47 -1.22 -5.13
CA GLY A 150 18.74 0.05 -5.08
C GLY A 150 17.54 0.05 -4.13
N LEU A 151 17.23 -1.06 -3.46
CA LEU A 151 16.20 -1.09 -2.39
C LEU A 151 16.62 -0.20 -1.21
N GLU A 152 17.91 -0.05 -0.96
CA GLU A 152 18.49 0.84 0.04
C GLU A 152 18.15 2.32 -0.20
N HIS A 153 17.79 2.71 -1.42
CA HIS A 153 17.45 4.08 -1.77
C HIS A 153 15.98 4.43 -1.54
N ILE A 154 15.14 3.43 -1.27
CA ILE A 154 13.68 3.63 -1.18
C ILE A 154 13.33 4.65 -0.08
N ASP A 155 13.98 4.58 1.07
CA ASP A 155 13.65 5.38 2.26
C ASP A 155 13.87 6.87 1.98
N ILE A 156 15.06 7.23 1.47
CA ILE A 156 15.38 8.62 1.11
C ILE A 156 14.47 9.15 0.00
N LEU A 157 14.09 8.31 -0.96
CA LEU A 157 13.20 8.71 -2.06
C LEU A 157 11.77 8.92 -1.56
N TYR A 158 11.26 8.03 -0.71
CA TYR A 158 9.94 8.13 -0.11
C TYR A 158 9.82 9.39 0.75
N GLU A 159 10.77 9.61 1.66
CA GLU A 159 10.80 10.81 2.51
C GLU A 159 10.91 12.09 1.68
N SER A 160 11.64 12.06 0.56
CA SER A 160 11.76 13.22 -0.32
C SER A 160 10.47 13.53 -1.08
N ILE A 161 9.70 12.52 -1.48
CA ILE A 161 8.37 12.72 -2.07
C ILE A 161 7.41 13.28 -1.02
N LEU A 162 7.35 12.65 0.16
CA LEU A 162 6.47 13.03 1.25
C LEU A 162 6.70 14.48 1.69
N ASN A 163 7.98 14.85 1.87
CA ASN A 163 8.38 16.18 2.35
C ASN A 163 8.63 17.19 1.21
N ARG A 164 8.27 16.85 -0.04
CA ARG A 164 8.40 17.71 -1.22
C ARG A 164 9.81 18.29 -1.37
N LYS A 165 10.83 17.43 -1.33
CA LYS A 165 12.25 17.79 -1.43
C LYS A 165 12.80 17.47 -2.82
N VAL A 166 13.64 18.36 -3.34
CA VAL A 166 14.36 18.16 -4.60
C VAL A 166 15.56 17.26 -4.34
N LEU A 167 15.84 16.37 -5.28
CA LEU A 167 16.93 15.40 -5.18
C LEU A 167 17.98 15.66 -6.24
N ARG A 168 19.24 15.54 -5.85
CA ARG A 168 20.37 15.42 -6.78
C ARG A 168 20.84 13.97 -6.79
N ILE A 169 20.69 13.33 -7.94
CA ILE A 169 20.93 11.89 -8.13
C ILE A 169 22.10 11.71 -9.10
N LEU A 170 23.15 11.00 -8.69
CA LEU A 170 24.17 10.49 -9.60
C LEU A 170 23.64 9.20 -10.23
N TYR A 171 23.45 9.22 -11.54
CA TYR A 171 22.76 8.14 -12.26
C TYR A 171 23.59 7.62 -13.44
N LYS A 172 23.71 6.30 -13.53
CA LYS A 172 24.40 5.62 -14.63
C LYS A 172 23.47 4.69 -15.39
N SER A 173 22.93 5.18 -16.52
CA SER A 173 22.14 4.32 -17.41
C SER A 173 23.03 3.23 -18.04
N PHE A 174 22.48 2.05 -18.33
CA PHE A 174 23.24 0.97 -18.99
C PHE A 174 23.76 1.33 -20.39
N LYS A 175 23.23 2.39 -21.03
CA LYS A 175 23.69 2.88 -22.33
C LYS A 175 24.73 3.98 -22.22
N ALA A 176 24.89 4.59 -21.04
CA ALA A 176 25.81 5.71 -20.83
C ALA A 176 27.22 5.21 -20.52
N LYS A 177 28.22 5.90 -21.07
CA LYS A 177 29.63 5.62 -20.76
C LYS A 177 29.99 6.08 -19.34
N GLU A 178 29.44 7.23 -18.93
CA GLU A 178 29.72 7.89 -17.66
C GLU A 178 28.42 8.18 -16.89
N SER A 179 28.56 8.36 -15.58
CA SER A 179 27.47 8.75 -14.68
C SER A 179 27.23 10.26 -14.80
N ASP A 180 25.98 10.69 -14.71
CA ASP A 180 25.62 12.12 -14.76
C ASP A 180 24.73 12.49 -13.57
N TYR A 181 24.77 13.76 -13.18
CA TYR A 181 23.95 14.30 -12.09
C TYR A 181 22.60 14.81 -12.62
N TYR A 182 21.53 14.31 -12.01
CA TYR A 182 20.16 14.73 -12.29
C TYR A 182 19.60 15.44 -11.06
N THR A 183 19.29 16.73 -11.19
CA THR A 183 18.51 17.47 -10.17
C THR A 183 17.04 17.30 -10.48
N VAL A 184 16.38 16.38 -9.80
CA VAL A 184 15.02 15.91 -10.11
C VAL A 184 14.02 16.29 -9.03
N HIS A 185 12.77 16.49 -9.43
CA HIS A 185 11.65 16.65 -8.51
C HIS A 185 10.90 15.32 -8.44
N PRO A 186 11.13 14.48 -7.41
CA PRO A 186 10.55 13.14 -7.33
C PRO A 186 9.03 13.20 -7.13
N GLN A 187 8.24 12.42 -7.87
CA GLN A 187 6.76 12.47 -7.84
C GLN A 187 6.11 11.18 -7.34
N LEU A 188 6.65 10.02 -7.70
CA LEU A 188 6.10 8.71 -7.34
C LEU A 188 7.19 7.64 -7.33
N LEU A 189 7.09 6.70 -6.38
CA LEU A 189 7.78 5.42 -6.46
C LEU A 189 6.84 4.37 -7.04
N LYS A 190 7.29 3.69 -8.09
CA LYS A 190 6.52 2.63 -8.75
C LYS A 190 7.31 1.33 -8.77
N GLU A 191 6.67 0.27 -8.30
CA GLU A 191 7.12 -1.11 -8.49
C GLU A 191 6.54 -1.65 -9.80
N TYR A 192 7.37 -2.31 -10.59
CA TYR A 192 6.94 -3.10 -11.72
C TYR A 192 7.90 -4.25 -12.00
N ASN A 193 7.35 -5.48 -12.01
CA ASN A 193 8.07 -6.70 -12.33
C ASN A 193 9.29 -6.95 -11.41
N ASN A 194 9.05 -6.84 -10.11
CA ASN A 194 10.03 -6.96 -9.03
C ASN A 194 11.19 -5.97 -9.15
N ARG A 195 10.90 -4.75 -9.64
CA ARG A 195 11.87 -3.66 -9.78
C ARG A 195 11.24 -2.33 -9.44
N TRP A 196 12.00 -1.48 -8.76
CA TRP A 196 11.56 -0.15 -8.33
C TRP A 196 12.07 0.95 -9.24
N PHE A 197 11.20 1.93 -9.43
CA PHE A 197 11.41 3.06 -10.31
C PHE A 197 10.98 4.36 -9.62
N LEU A 198 11.79 5.39 -9.75
CA LEU A 198 11.45 6.76 -9.39
C LEU A 198 10.90 7.47 -10.61
N ILE A 199 9.65 7.92 -10.52
CA ILE A 199 9.06 8.84 -11.48
C ILE A 199 9.34 10.25 -10.99
N CYS A 200 10.00 11.05 -11.81
CA CYS A 200 10.44 12.38 -11.42
C CYS A 200 10.38 13.38 -12.56
N TRP A 201 10.16 14.64 -12.23
CA TRP A 201 10.24 15.74 -13.18
C TRP A 201 11.68 16.22 -13.32
N PHE A 202 12.16 16.33 -14.56
CA PHE A 202 13.49 16.84 -14.90
C PHE A 202 13.49 17.49 -16.29
N LYS A 203 14.14 18.66 -16.43
CA LYS A 203 14.26 19.40 -17.71
C LYS A 203 12.94 19.47 -18.51
N ASN A 204 11.86 19.85 -17.84
CA ASN A 204 10.52 20.01 -18.41
C ASN A 204 9.87 18.73 -18.96
N LYS A 205 10.29 17.54 -18.49
CA LYS A 205 9.71 16.25 -18.86
C LYS A 205 9.66 15.29 -17.67
N MET A 206 8.76 14.30 -17.74
CA MET A 206 8.77 13.19 -16.81
C MET A 206 9.83 12.17 -17.20
N TYR A 207 10.59 11.74 -16.20
CA TYR A 207 11.60 10.72 -16.31
C TYR A 207 11.24 9.54 -15.42
N ASN A 208 11.66 8.37 -15.87
CA ASN A 208 11.58 7.12 -15.15
C ASN A 208 13.01 6.63 -14.86
N LEU A 209 13.43 6.70 -13.59
CA LEU A 209 14.76 6.31 -13.15
C LEU A 209 14.70 5.01 -12.34
N ALA A 210 15.29 3.94 -12.87
CA ALA A 210 15.40 2.66 -12.16
C ALA A 210 16.36 2.78 -10.97
N LEU A 211 15.94 2.35 -9.77
CA LEU A 211 16.71 2.54 -8.53
C LEU A 211 18.03 1.77 -8.53
N ASP A 212 18.10 0.63 -9.24
CA ASP A 212 19.29 -0.23 -9.37
C ASP A 212 20.47 0.45 -10.07
N ARG A 213 20.27 1.66 -10.60
CA ARG A 213 21.26 2.45 -11.34
C ARG A 213 21.59 3.79 -10.67
N MET A 214 21.05 4.04 -9.48
CA MET A 214 21.38 5.22 -8.67
C MET A 214 22.65 4.92 -7.88
N GLU A 215 23.70 5.70 -8.13
CA GLU A 215 25.00 5.53 -7.45
C GLU A 215 25.06 6.38 -6.17
N GLN A 216 24.46 7.57 -6.20
CA GLN A 216 24.41 8.49 -5.06
C GLN A 216 23.13 9.33 -5.10
N ILE A 217 22.54 9.61 -3.93
CA ILE A 217 21.37 10.47 -3.77
C ILE A 217 21.68 11.48 -2.66
N SER A 218 21.43 12.76 -2.94
CA SER A 218 21.47 13.82 -1.92
C SER A 218 20.30 14.78 -2.09
N ILE A 219 19.89 15.43 -1.00
CA ILE A 219 18.86 16.47 -1.04
C ILE A 219 19.47 17.75 -1.60
N ASP A 220 18.77 18.38 -2.53
CA ASP A 220 19.08 19.72 -3.00
C ASP A 220 18.20 20.76 -2.28
N GLU A 221 18.79 21.45 -1.31
CA GLU A 221 18.09 22.46 -0.51
C GLU A 221 17.91 23.80 -1.25
N LYS A 222 18.62 24.01 -2.36
CA LYS A 222 18.63 25.29 -3.07
C LYS A 222 17.47 25.43 -4.04
N THR A 223 16.95 24.31 -4.54
CA THR A 223 15.94 24.30 -5.60
C THR A 223 14.55 24.14 -5.02
N ALA A 224 13.61 24.99 -5.46
CA ALA A 224 12.22 24.85 -5.08
C ALA A 224 11.60 23.59 -5.73
N TYR A 225 10.83 22.84 -4.94
CA TYR A 225 10.15 21.65 -5.43
C TYR A 225 9.00 22.01 -6.37
N ILE A 226 8.91 21.29 -7.49
CA ILE A 226 7.83 21.42 -8.47
C ILE A 226 6.92 20.20 -8.29
N ASP A 227 5.72 20.44 -7.78
CA ASP A 227 4.67 19.44 -7.71
C ASP A 227 3.93 19.41 -9.06
N LYS A 228 3.80 18.23 -9.66
CA LYS A 228 3.04 18.04 -10.89
C LYS A 228 1.64 17.46 -10.66
N GLU A 229 1.23 17.30 -9.40
CA GLU A 229 -0.05 16.67 -9.03
C GLU A 229 -0.24 15.37 -9.82
N PHE A 230 0.77 14.50 -9.71
CA PHE A 230 0.92 13.37 -10.59
C PHE A 230 -0.17 12.30 -10.36
N ASP A 231 -1.06 12.15 -11.33
CA ASP A 231 -2.02 11.05 -11.39
C ASP A 231 -1.37 9.81 -12.02
N SER A 232 -1.08 8.81 -11.18
CA SER A 232 -0.44 7.57 -11.61
C SER A 232 -1.32 6.74 -12.55
N ASP A 233 -2.62 6.66 -12.27
CA ASP A 233 -3.54 5.83 -13.04
C ASP A 233 -3.70 6.39 -14.45
N ARG A 234 -3.79 7.71 -14.56
CA ARG A 234 -3.81 8.40 -15.85
C ARG A 234 -2.47 8.29 -16.59
N TYR A 235 -1.35 8.51 -15.90
CA TYR A 235 -0.04 8.51 -16.56
C TYR A 235 0.36 7.14 -17.12
N PHE A 236 0.03 6.05 -16.39
CA PHE A 236 0.33 4.69 -16.81
C PHE A 236 -0.80 3.98 -17.55
N GLY A 237 -2.00 4.57 -17.60
CA GLY A 237 -3.20 3.94 -18.15
C GLY A 237 -3.17 3.65 -19.65
N GLU A 238 -2.15 4.11 -20.38
CA GLU A 238 -1.99 3.85 -21.81
C GLU A 238 -0.72 3.03 -22.12
N VAL A 239 -0.04 2.49 -21.12
CA VAL A 239 1.20 1.71 -21.32
C VAL A 239 1.16 0.39 -20.57
N ILE A 240 2.00 -0.55 -21.02
CA ILE A 240 2.34 -1.72 -20.21
C ILE A 240 3.59 -1.36 -19.41
N GLY A 241 3.54 -1.50 -18.09
CA GLY A 241 4.69 -1.27 -17.21
C GLY A 241 4.98 0.19 -16.86
N VAL A 242 6.22 0.63 -17.06
CA VAL A 242 6.75 1.88 -16.48
C VAL A 242 7.27 2.89 -17.50
N THR A 243 7.53 2.48 -18.74
CA THR A 243 8.07 3.36 -19.76
C THR A 243 6.93 4.04 -20.53
N VAL A 244 6.78 5.35 -20.29
CA VAL A 244 5.84 6.23 -20.99
C VAL A 244 6.62 7.15 -21.93
N SER A 245 6.26 7.14 -23.21
CA SER A 245 6.92 7.99 -24.21
C SER A 245 6.10 9.25 -24.45
N ASP A 246 6.72 10.40 -24.16
CA ASP A 246 6.08 11.70 -24.38
C ASP A 246 5.77 11.91 -25.88
N GLY A 247 4.54 12.32 -26.17
CA GLY A 247 4.04 12.52 -27.54
C GLY A 247 3.68 11.25 -28.33
N GLN A 248 3.95 10.04 -27.81
CA GLN A 248 3.52 8.81 -28.49
C GLN A 248 2.07 8.49 -28.14
N ARG A 249 1.17 8.54 -29.13
CA ARG A 249 -0.23 8.14 -28.95
C ARG A 249 -0.37 6.61 -28.82
N PRO A 250 -1.31 6.13 -28.00
CA PRO A 250 -1.63 4.71 -27.94
C PRO A 250 -2.20 4.22 -29.26
N GLN A 251 -1.98 2.95 -29.56
CA GLN A 251 -2.44 2.31 -30.79
C GLN A 251 -3.14 1.00 -30.46
N ASN A 252 -4.07 0.60 -31.33
CA ASN A 252 -4.70 -0.71 -31.23
C ASN A 252 -3.69 -1.80 -31.60
N VAL A 253 -3.29 -2.58 -30.61
CA VAL A 253 -2.51 -3.80 -30.76
C VAL A 253 -3.48 -4.96 -30.82
N VAL A 254 -3.46 -5.68 -31.93
CA VAL A 254 -4.31 -6.86 -32.17
C VAL A 254 -3.40 -8.06 -32.24
N PHE A 255 -3.70 -9.09 -31.44
CA PHE A 255 -2.87 -10.29 -31.36
C PHE A 255 -3.75 -11.53 -31.20
N LYS A 256 -3.28 -12.66 -31.75
CA LYS A 256 -3.90 -13.97 -31.58
C LYS A 256 -3.11 -14.78 -30.55
N VAL A 257 -3.83 -15.44 -29.66
CA VAL A 257 -3.28 -16.43 -28.73
C VAL A 257 -3.87 -17.78 -29.06
N ASN A 258 -3.07 -18.84 -29.04
CA ASN A 258 -3.56 -20.19 -29.33
C ASN A 258 -4.61 -20.65 -28.30
N ALA A 259 -5.43 -21.64 -28.68
CA ALA A 259 -6.52 -22.13 -27.83
C ALA A 259 -6.03 -22.62 -26.45
N LYS A 260 -4.84 -23.22 -26.39
CA LYS A 260 -4.24 -23.71 -25.14
C LYS A 260 -3.92 -22.60 -24.15
N HIS A 261 -3.47 -21.43 -24.62
CA HIS A 261 -3.04 -20.33 -23.74
C HIS A 261 -4.07 -19.21 -23.59
N ALA A 262 -5.10 -19.17 -24.44
CA ALA A 262 -6.16 -18.19 -24.37
C ALA A 262 -6.82 -18.10 -22.97
N PRO A 263 -7.12 -19.21 -22.25
CA PRO A 263 -7.69 -19.14 -20.90
C PRO A 263 -6.85 -18.30 -19.92
N TYR A 264 -5.51 -18.40 -19.96
CA TYR A 264 -4.63 -17.63 -19.08
C TYR A 264 -4.67 -16.13 -19.39
N VAL A 265 -4.83 -15.75 -20.66
CA VAL A 265 -4.93 -14.35 -21.07
C VAL A 265 -6.31 -13.76 -20.76
N LYS A 266 -7.36 -14.60 -20.73
CA LYS A 266 -8.70 -14.20 -20.31
C LYS A 266 -8.77 -13.93 -18.80
N THR A 267 -8.17 -14.80 -17.99
CA THR A 267 -8.17 -14.64 -16.52
C THR A 267 -7.14 -13.64 -16.02
N LYS A 268 -6.07 -13.39 -16.79
CA LYS A 268 -5.04 -12.38 -16.51
C LYS A 268 -4.85 -11.45 -17.72
N PRO A 269 -5.72 -10.43 -17.89
CA PRO A 269 -5.60 -9.47 -18.97
C PRO A 269 -4.27 -8.73 -18.95
N PHE A 270 -3.70 -8.48 -20.13
CA PHE A 270 -2.43 -7.76 -20.27
C PHE A 270 -2.56 -6.26 -19.95
N HIS A 271 -3.74 -5.71 -20.16
CA HIS A 271 -4.05 -4.30 -19.98
C HIS A 271 -5.55 -4.13 -19.73
N HIS A 272 -5.96 -3.07 -19.03
CA HIS A 272 -7.38 -2.83 -18.72
C HIS A 272 -8.25 -2.65 -19.97
N SER A 273 -7.68 -2.15 -21.07
CA SER A 273 -8.38 -1.97 -22.35
C SER A 273 -8.51 -3.25 -23.18
N GLN A 274 -8.17 -4.42 -22.61
CA GLN A 274 -8.24 -5.70 -23.31
C GLN A 274 -9.68 -6.11 -23.62
N VAL A 275 -9.94 -6.42 -24.89
CA VAL A 275 -11.21 -6.97 -25.36
C VAL A 275 -10.98 -8.19 -26.25
N ILE A 276 -11.93 -9.13 -26.22
CA ILE A 276 -11.95 -10.27 -27.15
C ILE A 276 -12.61 -9.80 -28.45
N VAL A 277 -11.92 -9.96 -29.57
CA VAL A 277 -12.40 -9.58 -30.91
C VAL A 277 -13.06 -10.77 -31.60
N LYS A 278 -12.45 -11.95 -31.49
CA LYS A 278 -12.93 -13.20 -32.10
C LYS A 278 -12.40 -14.40 -31.33
N GLU A 279 -13.18 -15.47 -31.27
CA GLU A 279 -12.75 -16.75 -30.74
C GLU A 279 -13.13 -17.88 -31.71
N ASP A 280 -12.18 -18.76 -32.01
CA ASP A 280 -12.36 -19.96 -32.83
C ASP A 280 -11.53 -21.13 -32.28
N GLU A 281 -11.71 -22.33 -32.84
CA GLU A 281 -10.99 -23.54 -32.42
C GLU A 281 -9.47 -23.40 -32.50
N ALA A 282 -8.96 -22.52 -33.37
CA ALA A 282 -7.53 -22.27 -33.51
C ALA A 282 -7.00 -21.24 -32.49
N GLY A 283 -7.86 -20.54 -31.76
CA GLY A 283 -7.48 -19.63 -30.67
C GLY A 283 -8.35 -18.38 -30.54
N THR A 284 -7.88 -17.42 -29.74
CA THR A 284 -8.60 -16.19 -29.43
C THR A 284 -7.82 -14.98 -29.92
N ILE A 285 -8.50 -14.06 -30.61
CA ILE A 285 -7.97 -12.77 -31.03
C ILE A 285 -8.38 -11.73 -30.00
N PHE A 286 -7.40 -11.03 -29.45
CA PHE A 286 -7.57 -9.95 -28.49
C PHE A 286 -7.15 -8.61 -29.11
N LYS A 287 -7.66 -7.53 -28.53
CA LYS A 287 -7.25 -6.16 -28.82
C LYS A 287 -6.98 -5.41 -27.52
N ILE A 288 -5.87 -4.68 -27.48
CA ILE A 288 -5.54 -3.70 -26.43
C ILE A 288 -5.20 -2.36 -27.08
N CYS A 289 -5.43 -1.25 -26.38
CA CYS A 289 -5.03 0.09 -26.80
C CYS A 289 -3.92 0.59 -25.88
N VAL A 290 -2.67 0.61 -26.38
CA VAL A 290 -1.46 0.95 -25.61
C VAL A 290 -0.38 1.63 -26.47
N GLN A 291 0.54 2.35 -25.86
CA GLN A 291 1.78 2.77 -26.50
C GLN A 291 2.67 1.54 -26.78
N LEU A 292 3.28 1.51 -27.96
CA LEU A 292 4.31 0.53 -28.29
C LEU A 292 5.59 0.86 -27.52
N ASN A 293 5.78 0.22 -26.36
CA ASN A 293 6.95 0.36 -25.52
C ASN A 293 7.70 -0.97 -25.34
N PHE A 294 8.83 -0.93 -24.64
CA PHE A 294 9.71 -2.08 -24.46
C PHE A 294 9.08 -3.19 -23.63
N GLU A 295 8.28 -2.82 -22.63
CA GLU A 295 7.59 -3.75 -21.74
C GLU A 295 6.50 -4.54 -22.49
N LEU A 296 5.78 -3.91 -23.42
CA LEU A 296 4.87 -4.59 -24.33
C LEU A 296 5.63 -5.62 -25.20
N GLU A 297 6.77 -5.22 -25.78
CA GLU A 297 7.60 -6.14 -26.58
C GLU A 297 8.05 -7.35 -25.74
N ARG A 298 8.54 -7.11 -24.52
CA ARG A 298 8.98 -8.19 -23.62
C ARG A 298 7.85 -9.10 -23.18
N MET A 299 6.68 -8.55 -22.87
CA MET A 299 5.51 -9.34 -22.51
C MET A 299 5.12 -10.30 -23.63
N ILE A 300 5.09 -9.79 -24.87
CA ILE A 300 4.78 -10.60 -26.06
C ILE A 300 5.86 -11.67 -26.27
N LEU A 301 7.14 -11.30 -26.23
CA LEU A 301 8.25 -12.26 -26.39
C LEU A 301 8.27 -13.33 -25.30
N GLY A 302 7.87 -12.99 -24.07
CA GLY A 302 7.78 -13.93 -22.96
C GLY A 302 6.74 -15.05 -23.14
N LEU A 303 5.72 -14.82 -23.98
CA LEU A 303 4.75 -15.85 -24.38
C LEU A 303 5.26 -16.73 -25.54
N GLY A 304 6.30 -16.29 -26.24
CA GLY A 304 6.93 -17.04 -27.32
C GLY A 304 5.95 -17.49 -28.39
N GLU A 305 5.94 -18.80 -28.66
CA GLU A 305 5.14 -19.44 -29.71
C GLU A 305 3.62 -19.35 -29.52
N PHE A 306 3.14 -18.97 -28.32
CA PHE A 306 1.72 -18.97 -28.00
C PHE A 306 0.99 -17.71 -28.47
N ILE A 307 1.72 -16.67 -28.87
CA ILE A 307 1.17 -15.38 -29.27
C ILE A 307 1.64 -14.99 -30.68
N THR A 308 0.75 -14.36 -31.44
CA THR A 308 1.08 -13.79 -32.76
C THR A 308 0.51 -12.39 -32.87
N VAL A 309 1.38 -11.40 -33.07
CA VAL A 309 0.96 -10.01 -33.31
C VAL A 309 0.42 -9.87 -34.73
N ILE A 310 -0.82 -9.40 -34.85
CA ILE A 310 -1.50 -9.13 -36.13
C ILE A 310 -1.31 -7.66 -36.53
N LYS A 311 -1.53 -6.73 -35.59
CA LYS A 311 -1.36 -5.28 -35.78
C LYS A 311 -0.80 -4.61 -34.51
N PRO A 312 -0.10 -3.46 -34.61
CA PRO A 312 0.30 -2.79 -35.85
C PRO A 312 1.55 -3.43 -36.50
N ASP A 313 1.76 -3.14 -37.79
CA ASP A 313 2.88 -3.71 -38.56
C ASP A 313 4.25 -3.40 -37.96
N LYS A 314 4.41 -2.21 -37.38
CA LYS A 314 5.65 -1.81 -36.71
C LYS A 314 6.00 -2.77 -35.57
N LEU A 315 5.05 -3.09 -34.71
CA LEU A 315 5.24 -4.03 -33.61
C LEU A 315 5.50 -5.44 -34.12
N ARG A 316 4.68 -5.90 -35.09
CA ARG A 316 4.83 -7.23 -35.69
C ARG A 316 6.24 -7.45 -36.25
N ARG A 317 6.74 -6.51 -37.07
CA ARG A 317 8.09 -6.58 -37.64
C ARG A 317 9.17 -6.60 -36.55
N ARG A 318 9.01 -5.78 -35.51
CA ARG A 318 9.95 -5.72 -34.38
C ARG A 318 10.05 -7.07 -33.65
N ILE A 319 8.91 -7.71 -33.37
CA ILE A 319 8.86 -9.03 -32.74
C ILE A 319 9.46 -10.10 -33.66
N GLN A 320 9.16 -10.07 -34.96
CA GLN A 320 9.76 -11.00 -35.93
C GLN A 320 11.28 -10.91 -35.96
N THR A 321 11.85 -9.70 -36.00
CA THR A 321 13.30 -9.49 -35.93
C THR A 321 13.89 -10.07 -34.65
N SER A 322 13.29 -9.77 -33.50
CA SER A 322 13.80 -10.27 -32.21
C SER A 322 13.74 -11.80 -32.10
N LEU A 323 12.69 -12.44 -32.64
CA LEU A 323 12.58 -13.91 -32.66
C LEU A 323 13.60 -14.54 -33.61
N LYS A 324 13.89 -13.90 -34.74
CA LYS A 324 14.93 -14.36 -35.67
C LYS A 324 16.30 -14.33 -35.00
N GLU A 325 16.67 -13.21 -34.38
CA GLU A 325 17.92 -13.07 -33.62
C GLU A 325 17.99 -14.10 -32.48
N ALA A 326 16.88 -14.32 -31.76
CA ALA A 326 16.81 -15.33 -30.71
C ALA A 326 17.08 -16.74 -31.26
N TYR A 327 16.48 -17.11 -32.39
CA TYR A 327 16.72 -18.39 -33.04
C TYR A 327 18.17 -18.56 -33.51
N GLU A 328 18.77 -17.52 -34.10
CA GLU A 328 20.17 -17.52 -34.56
C GLU A 328 21.17 -17.76 -33.41
N ASN A 329 20.90 -17.24 -32.20
CA ASN A 329 21.75 -17.49 -31.03
C ASN A 329 21.89 -18.99 -30.71
N TYR A 330 20.82 -19.78 -30.87
CA TYR A 330 20.85 -21.23 -30.64
C TYR A 330 21.51 -21.99 -31.79
N GLN A 331 21.38 -21.50 -33.02
CA GLN A 331 22.04 -22.11 -34.19
C GLN A 331 23.56 -21.97 -34.13
N ASN A 332 24.07 -20.84 -33.62
CA ASN A 332 25.51 -20.60 -33.53
C ASN A 332 26.19 -21.46 -32.46
N LEU A 333 25.51 -21.79 -31.36
CA LEU A 333 26.03 -22.72 -30.34
C LEU A 333 26.39 -24.09 -30.94
N ASN A 334 25.52 -24.62 -31.79
CA ASN A 334 25.74 -25.92 -32.45
C ASN A 334 26.91 -25.88 -33.45
N ARG A 335 27.35 -24.70 -33.90
CA ARG A 335 28.51 -24.55 -34.80
C ARG A 335 29.81 -24.49 -34.02
N ASP A 336 29.81 -23.84 -32.86
CA ASP A 336 30.99 -23.72 -31.99
C ASP A 336 31.28 -25.03 -31.23
N GLU A 337 30.30 -25.90 -31.01
CA GLU A 337 30.51 -27.26 -30.47
C GLU A 337 31.02 -28.28 -31.49
N GLN A 338 30.96 -27.96 -32.79
CA GLN A 338 31.43 -28.80 -33.90
C GLN A 338 32.78 -28.35 -34.48
N ALA A 339 33.33 -27.24 -33.98
CA ALA A 339 34.65 -26.71 -34.30
C ALA A 339 35.63 -27.01 -33.14
#